data_AF-W3RGN3-F1
#
_entry.id   AF-W3RGN3-F1
#
_cell.length_a   1.000
_cell.length_b   1.000
_cell.length_c   1.000
_cell.angle_alpha   90.00
_cell.angle_beta   90.00
_cell.angle_gamma   90.00
#
_symmetry.space_group_name_H-M   'P 1'
#
loop_
_entity.id
_entity.type
_entity.pdbx_description
1 polymer ?
#
loop_
_entity_poly.entity_id
_entity_poly.type
_entity_poly.pdbx_seq_one_letter_code
_entity_poly.pdbx_strand_id
1 'polypeptide(L)'
;MFLAAFEARWPTAASDSRQRTAYAADALTEDEEREALEGIGPFIEHHKRTGRKGFPAGATYLEEKRWTLLKQAATSQEGGYHAADSAEVRAIGVLHEIAGKSSFFHSVIKRPGQPQVYYRIAVEPRLLALSTAPPASDWVALDRQQAAAWDAYLQTYMTVQTRHRLQEGARAPWAWPPRKDGSLSPAAPPGEISDDDADALANERLR
;
A
#
# COMPACT_ATOMS: atom_id res chain seq x y z
N MET A 1 -6.47 35.05 -8.12
CA MET A 1 -7.02 34.28 -9.26
C MET A 1 -6.53 32.84 -9.17
N PHE A 2 -7.28 31.98 -8.49
CA PHE A 2 -6.96 30.57 -8.35
C PHE A 2 -6.97 29.83 -9.70
N LEU A 3 -8.02 30.01 -10.51
CA LEU A 3 -8.20 29.31 -11.78
C LEU A 3 -7.02 29.48 -12.75
N ALA A 4 -6.55 30.71 -12.94
CA ALA A 4 -5.40 30.98 -13.82
C ALA A 4 -4.11 30.32 -13.30
N ALA A 5 -3.90 30.31 -11.98
CA ALA A 5 -2.76 29.64 -11.37
C ALA A 5 -2.86 28.12 -11.46
N PHE A 6 -4.08 27.57 -11.37
CA PHE A 6 -4.35 26.15 -11.54
C PHE A 6 -4.10 25.70 -12.98
N GLU A 7 -4.70 26.39 -13.98
CA GLU A 7 -4.55 26.09 -15.40
C GLU A 7 -3.08 26.16 -15.87
N ALA A 8 -2.30 27.09 -15.32
CA ALA A 8 -0.87 27.20 -15.64
C ALA A 8 -0.03 26.02 -15.13
N ARG A 9 -0.49 25.31 -14.09
CA ARG A 9 0.23 24.20 -13.43
C ARG A 9 -0.32 22.82 -13.82
N TRP A 10 -1.56 22.75 -14.30
CA TRP A 10 -2.25 21.48 -14.54
C TRP A 10 -1.92 20.88 -15.92
N PRO A 11 -1.47 19.62 -16.01
CA PRO A 11 -0.95 19.05 -17.27
C PRO A 11 -1.94 18.98 -18.43
N THR A 12 -3.23 18.82 -18.13
CA THR A 12 -4.29 18.64 -19.15
C THR A 12 -5.15 19.88 -19.34
N ALA A 13 -4.78 21.03 -18.75
CA ALA A 13 -5.58 22.25 -18.77
C ALA A 13 -5.98 22.71 -20.18
N ALA A 14 -5.12 22.50 -21.18
CA ALA A 14 -5.39 22.85 -22.57
C ALA A 14 -6.49 22.02 -23.24
N SER A 15 -6.71 20.79 -22.78
CA SER A 15 -7.73 19.86 -23.30
C SER A 15 -8.96 19.74 -22.40
N ASP A 16 -8.89 20.24 -21.17
CA ASP A 16 -9.96 20.15 -20.20
C ASP A 16 -11.09 21.16 -20.49
N SER A 17 -12.31 20.83 -20.07
CA SER A 17 -13.43 21.76 -20.15
C SER A 17 -13.24 22.90 -19.15
N ARG A 18 -12.89 24.09 -19.64
CA ARG A 18 -12.75 25.31 -18.82
C ARG A 18 -13.98 25.59 -17.96
N GLN A 19 -15.18 25.38 -18.52
CA GLN A 19 -16.43 25.59 -17.80
C GLN A 19 -16.58 24.64 -16.60
N ARG A 20 -16.25 23.35 -16.78
CA ARG A 20 -16.31 22.38 -15.69
C ARG A 20 -15.25 22.64 -14.63
N THR A 21 -14.03 22.98 -15.04
CA THR A 21 -12.96 23.33 -14.10
C THR A 21 -13.31 24.59 -13.30
N ALA A 22 -13.92 25.60 -13.94
CA ALA A 22 -14.39 26.80 -13.26
C ALA A 22 -15.50 26.51 -12.24
N TYR A 23 -16.48 25.67 -12.61
CA TYR A 23 -17.53 25.24 -11.68
C TYR A 23 -16.97 24.46 -10.49
N ALA A 24 -16.03 23.55 -10.73
CA ALA A 24 -15.36 22.80 -9.67
C ALA A 24 -14.51 23.69 -8.75
N ALA A 25 -13.88 24.73 -9.31
CA ALA A 25 -13.11 25.72 -8.56
C ALA A 25 -14.01 26.57 -7.65
N ASP A 26 -15.17 27.01 -8.14
CA ASP A 26 -16.13 27.84 -7.38
C ASP A 26 -16.71 27.11 -6.15
N ALA A 27 -16.68 25.77 -6.15
CA ALA A 27 -17.11 24.96 -5.03
C ALA A 27 -16.07 24.84 -3.90
N LEU A 28 -14.85 25.36 -4.07
CA LEU A 28 -13.76 25.27 -3.09
C LEU A 28 -13.75 26.49 -2.17
N THR A 29 -13.34 26.27 -0.93
CA THR A 29 -12.99 27.37 -0.01
C THR A 29 -11.60 27.92 -0.33
N GLU A 30 -11.28 29.13 0.13
CA GLU A 30 -9.94 29.73 -0.07
C GLU A 30 -8.79 28.84 0.44
N ASP A 31 -9.02 28.15 1.56
CA ASP A 31 -8.05 27.19 2.10
C ASP A 31 -7.91 25.98 1.17
N GLU A 32 -9.01 25.45 0.64
CA GLU A 32 -8.99 24.33 -0.30
C GLU A 32 -8.36 24.72 -1.63
N GLU A 33 -8.59 25.93 -2.13
CA GLU A 33 -7.90 26.48 -3.31
C GLU A 33 -6.39 26.51 -3.11
N ARG A 34 -5.93 27.03 -1.97
CA ARG A 34 -4.50 27.08 -1.62
C ARG A 34 -3.91 25.67 -1.54
N GLU A 35 -4.56 24.77 -0.82
CA GLU A 35 -4.09 23.39 -0.69
C GLU A 35 -4.10 22.63 -2.03
N ALA A 36 -5.12 22.87 -2.87
CA ALA A 36 -5.21 22.28 -4.19
C ALA A 36 -4.02 22.68 -5.06
N LEU A 37 -3.62 23.96 -5.05
CA LEU A 37 -2.46 24.47 -5.78
C LEU A 37 -1.13 23.90 -5.29
N GLU A 38 -0.97 23.75 -3.98
CA GLU A 38 0.21 23.13 -3.37
C GLU A 38 0.30 21.63 -3.69
N GLY A 39 -0.85 20.96 -3.76
CA GLY A 39 -0.97 19.52 -4.03
C GLY A 39 -0.67 19.08 -5.47
N ILE A 40 -0.67 20.00 -6.45
CA ILE A 40 -0.51 19.64 -7.88
C ILE A 40 0.83 18.94 -8.12
N GLY A 41 1.93 19.52 -7.62
CA GLY A 41 3.27 18.97 -7.80
C GLY A 41 3.43 17.56 -7.25
N PRO A 42 3.14 17.35 -5.94
CA PRO A 42 3.15 16.03 -5.32
C PRO A 42 2.27 15.01 -6.05
N PHE A 43 1.06 15.41 -6.48
CA PHE A 43 0.13 14.55 -7.21
C PHE A 43 0.70 14.09 -8.55
N ILE A 44 1.28 15.01 -9.32
CA ILE A 44 1.91 14.70 -10.61
C ILE A 44 3.09 13.74 -10.42
N GLU A 45 3.95 13.98 -9.43
CA GLU A 45 5.08 13.09 -9.14
C GLU A 45 4.62 11.68 -8.77
N HIS A 46 3.65 11.57 -7.85
CA HIS A 46 3.09 10.28 -7.46
C HIS A 46 2.50 9.53 -8.66
N HIS A 47 1.77 10.24 -9.52
CA HIS A 47 1.21 9.66 -10.74
C HIS A 47 2.29 9.15 -11.71
N LYS A 48 3.40 9.90 -11.86
CA LYS A 48 4.56 9.47 -12.66
C LYS A 48 5.24 8.23 -12.06
N ARG A 49 5.39 8.15 -10.73
CA ARG A 49 6.01 7.00 -10.04
C ARG A 49 5.19 5.71 -10.19
N THR A 50 3.86 5.82 -10.18
CA THR A 50 2.97 4.65 -10.29
C THR A 50 2.80 4.13 -11.73
N GLY A 51 3.32 4.84 -12.74
CA GLY A 51 3.28 4.40 -14.14
C GLY A 51 1.87 4.41 -14.75
N ARG A 52 0.89 5.05 -14.11
CA ARG A 52 -0.47 5.18 -14.65
C ARG A 52 -0.46 6.04 -15.91
N LYS A 53 -1.18 5.61 -16.95
CA LYS A 53 -1.27 6.33 -18.23
C LYS A 53 -2.30 7.45 -18.13
N GLY A 54 -1.85 8.70 -18.35
CA GLY A 54 -2.71 9.90 -18.44
C GLY A 54 -3.09 10.50 -17.09
N PHE A 55 -3.21 11.83 -17.03
CA PHE A 55 -3.69 12.53 -15.83
C PHE A 55 -5.22 12.63 -15.86
N PRO A 56 -5.90 12.65 -14.71
CA PRO A 56 -7.32 12.99 -14.66
C PRO A 56 -7.55 14.43 -15.15
N ALA A 57 -8.77 14.71 -15.59
CA ALA A 57 -9.17 16.08 -15.92
C ALA A 57 -9.07 16.99 -14.69
N GLY A 58 -8.79 18.28 -14.90
CA GLY A 58 -8.65 19.28 -13.85
C GLY A 58 -9.89 19.37 -12.96
N ALA A 59 -11.08 19.35 -13.54
CA ALA A 59 -12.34 19.31 -12.79
C ALA A 59 -12.42 18.12 -11.82
N THR A 60 -12.01 16.91 -12.26
CA THR A 60 -11.99 15.72 -11.41
C THR A 60 -10.97 15.83 -10.27
N TYR A 61 -9.80 16.43 -10.52
CA TYR A 61 -8.82 16.70 -9.47
C TYR A 61 -9.39 17.62 -8.38
N LEU A 62 -10.16 18.64 -8.79
CA LEU A 62 -10.80 19.61 -7.90
C LEU A 62 -12.01 19.02 -7.14
N GLU A 63 -12.96 18.43 -7.86
CA GLU A 63 -14.19 17.84 -7.31
C GLU A 63 -13.90 16.72 -6.29
N GLU A 64 -12.96 15.83 -6.61
CA GLU A 64 -12.61 14.70 -5.74
C GLU A 64 -11.52 15.06 -4.71
N LYS A 65 -11.12 16.33 -4.63
CA LYS A 65 -10.09 16.83 -3.71
C LYS A 65 -8.82 15.99 -3.70
N ARG A 66 -8.31 15.62 -4.88
CA ARG A 66 -7.27 14.58 -5.03
C ARG A 66 -5.93 14.92 -4.37
N TRP A 67 -5.68 16.18 -4.01
CA TRP A 67 -4.51 16.57 -3.20
C TRP A 67 -4.54 15.97 -1.78
N THR A 68 -5.72 15.66 -1.25
CA THR A 68 -5.88 15.08 0.09
C THR A 68 -5.48 13.62 0.13
N LEU A 69 -5.61 12.89 -0.99
CA LEU A 69 -5.26 11.47 -1.08
C LEU A 69 -3.79 11.20 -0.77
N LEU A 70 -2.90 12.13 -1.15
CA LEU A 70 -1.48 12.01 -0.82
C LEU A 70 -1.17 12.34 0.64
N LYS A 71 -1.85 13.34 1.21
CA LYS A 71 -1.72 13.65 2.65
C LYS A 71 -2.18 12.46 3.50
N GLN A 72 -3.29 11.81 3.12
CA GLN A 72 -3.81 10.61 3.79
C GLN A 72 -2.87 9.40 3.63
N ALA A 73 -2.27 9.21 2.45
CA ALA A 73 -1.27 8.18 2.24
C ALA A 73 0.01 8.43 3.06
N ALA A 74 0.44 9.70 3.21
CA ALA A 74 1.61 10.05 4.00
C ALA A 74 1.38 9.88 5.51
N THR A 75 0.25 10.36 6.04
CA THR A 75 -0.08 10.23 7.47
C THR A 75 -0.32 8.79 7.91
N SER A 76 -0.74 7.90 7.01
CA SER A 76 -0.93 6.48 7.33
C SER A 76 0.38 5.67 7.30
N GLN A 77 1.49 6.23 6.80
CA GLN A 77 2.71 5.45 6.53
C GLN A 77 3.95 5.84 7.35
N GLU A 78 3.90 6.82 8.25
CA GLU A 78 5.09 7.20 9.02
C GLU A 78 5.52 6.06 9.95
N GLY A 79 6.69 5.48 9.63
CA GLY A 79 7.34 4.48 10.46
C GLY A 79 8.04 5.09 11.68
N GLY A 80 8.59 4.24 12.53
CA GLY A 80 9.17 4.69 13.81
C GLY A 80 10.18 3.71 14.39
N TYR A 81 10.62 4.04 15.61
CA TYR A 81 11.45 3.17 16.43
C TYR A 81 10.58 2.22 17.26
N HIS A 82 10.93 0.94 17.25
CA HIS A 82 10.27 -0.11 18.01
C HIS A 82 11.29 -0.82 18.91
N ALA A 83 10.90 -1.24 20.11
CA ALA A 83 11.79 -2.00 21.00
C ALA A 83 12.23 -3.32 20.36
N ALA A 84 13.49 -3.73 20.54
CA ALA A 84 14.08 -4.86 19.81
C ALA A 84 13.39 -6.22 20.06
N ASP A 85 12.69 -6.36 21.18
CA ASP A 85 11.92 -7.53 21.63
C ASP A 85 10.40 -7.37 21.44
N SER A 86 9.95 -6.26 20.86
CA SER A 86 8.53 -5.98 20.63
C SER A 86 7.90 -6.88 19.56
N ALA A 87 6.56 -6.96 19.60
CA ALA A 87 5.76 -7.66 18.61
C ALA A 87 5.96 -7.07 17.20
N GLU A 88 6.13 -5.75 17.10
CA GLU A 88 6.38 -5.02 15.87
C GLU A 88 7.69 -5.48 15.22
N VAL A 89 8.79 -5.56 15.99
CA VAL A 89 10.08 -6.03 15.47
C VAL A 89 10.01 -7.50 15.07
N ARG A 90 9.25 -8.32 15.79
CA ARG A 90 8.99 -9.71 15.39
C ARG A 90 8.23 -9.77 14.06
N ALA A 91 7.18 -8.98 13.90
CA ALA A 91 6.40 -8.90 12.66
C ALA A 91 7.27 -8.47 11.46
N ILE A 92 8.13 -7.46 11.65
CA ILE A 92 9.08 -7.01 10.63
C ILE A 92 10.08 -8.13 10.29
N GLY A 93 10.54 -8.90 11.28
CA GLY A 93 11.42 -10.03 11.06
C GLY A 93 10.79 -11.11 10.18
N VAL A 94 9.56 -11.52 10.51
CA VAL A 94 8.79 -12.51 9.72
C VAL A 94 8.54 -12.00 8.30
N LEU A 95 8.20 -10.72 8.13
CA LEU A 95 8.04 -10.09 6.81
C LEU A 95 9.30 -10.27 5.94
N HIS A 96 10.49 -10.02 6.51
CA HIS A 96 11.75 -10.18 5.80
C HIS A 96 12.10 -11.65 5.55
N GLU A 97 11.69 -12.57 6.42
CA GLU A 97 11.89 -13.99 6.23
C GLU A 97 11.05 -14.52 5.05
N ILE A 98 9.77 -14.14 4.95
CA ILE A 98 8.91 -14.45 3.79
C ILE A 98 9.55 -13.91 2.50
N ALA A 99 10.13 -12.70 2.55
CA ALA A 99 10.79 -12.09 1.40
C ALA A 99 12.18 -12.68 1.07
N GLY A 100 12.66 -13.69 1.81
CA GLY A 100 13.97 -14.31 1.61
C GLY A 100 15.16 -13.43 2.06
N LYS A 101 14.91 -12.49 2.96
CA LYS A 101 15.88 -11.47 3.45
C LYS A 101 16.08 -11.51 4.97
N SER A 102 15.88 -12.66 5.61
CA SER A 102 16.13 -12.81 7.06
C SER A 102 17.54 -12.36 7.47
N SER A 103 18.58 -12.72 6.71
CA SER A 103 19.96 -12.27 6.98
C SER A 103 20.12 -10.74 6.93
N PHE A 104 19.48 -10.07 5.97
CA PHE A 104 19.49 -8.60 5.88
C PHE A 104 18.79 -7.97 7.09
N PHE A 105 17.66 -8.55 7.53
CA PHE A 105 16.98 -8.09 8.73
C PHE A 105 17.90 -8.16 9.95
N HIS A 106 18.55 -9.29 10.21
CA HIS A 106 19.41 -9.46 11.40
C HIS A 106 20.75 -8.71 11.33
N SER A 107 21.26 -8.39 10.14
CA SER A 107 22.54 -7.70 9.99
C SER A 107 22.41 -6.19 9.82
N VAL A 108 21.34 -5.72 9.17
CA VAL A 108 21.19 -4.30 8.79
C VAL A 108 20.11 -3.60 9.61
N ILE A 109 18.94 -4.24 9.78
CA ILE A 109 17.76 -3.66 10.43
C ILE A 109 17.83 -3.83 11.95
N LYS A 110 17.93 -5.07 12.44
CA LYS A 110 18.04 -5.44 13.85
C LYS A 110 19.50 -5.71 14.21
N ARG A 111 20.31 -4.66 14.22
CA ARG A 111 21.75 -4.79 14.52
C ARG A 111 21.96 -5.31 15.95
N PRO A 112 22.93 -6.23 16.17
CA PRO A 112 23.23 -6.72 17.51
C PRO A 112 23.55 -5.58 18.48
N GLY A 113 22.98 -5.63 19.68
CA GLY A 113 23.21 -4.65 20.75
C GLY A 113 22.40 -3.36 20.66
N GLN A 114 21.56 -3.16 19.62
CA GLN A 114 20.65 -2.02 19.58
C GLN A 114 19.36 -2.31 20.35
N PRO A 115 18.94 -1.41 21.27
CA PRO A 115 17.72 -1.59 22.05
C PRO A 115 16.44 -1.35 21.23
N GLN A 116 16.56 -0.68 20.09
CA GLN A 116 15.45 -0.30 19.23
C GLN A 116 15.80 -0.51 17.76
N VAL A 117 14.77 -0.77 16.96
CA VAL A 117 14.84 -0.96 15.52
C VAL A 117 13.98 0.11 14.86
N TYR A 118 14.57 0.85 13.93
CA TYR A 118 13.82 1.77 13.09
C TYR A 118 13.23 1.02 11.89
N TYR A 119 11.94 1.22 11.62
CA TYR A 119 11.30 0.74 10.41
C TYR A 119 10.53 1.87 9.74
N ARG A 120 10.73 2.03 8.43
CA ARG A 120 10.28 3.22 7.69
C ARG A 120 8.77 3.25 7.36
N ILE A 121 8.07 2.14 7.57
CA ILE A 121 6.64 2.01 7.29
C ILE A 121 5.94 1.71 8.60
N ALA A 122 4.78 2.32 8.82
CA ALA A 122 3.94 2.06 9.99
C ALA A 122 3.64 0.55 10.15
N VAL A 123 3.72 0.06 11.39
CA VAL A 123 3.34 -1.31 11.74
C VAL A 123 1.86 -1.36 12.07
N GLU A 124 1.03 -1.31 11.03
CA GLU A 124 -0.43 -1.42 11.12
C GLU A 124 -0.89 -2.81 11.59
N PRO A 125 -2.16 -2.99 12.05
CA PRO A 125 -2.68 -4.30 12.51
C PRO A 125 -2.43 -5.44 11.53
N ARG A 126 -2.52 -5.14 10.22
CA ARG A 126 -2.22 -6.08 9.15
C ARG A 126 -0.79 -6.60 9.18
N LEU A 127 0.20 -5.71 9.36
CA LEU A 127 1.60 -6.11 9.50
C LEU A 127 1.85 -6.78 10.86
N LEU A 128 1.29 -6.20 11.93
CA LEU A 128 1.44 -6.68 13.30
C LEU A 128 0.95 -8.13 13.48
N ALA A 129 -0.05 -8.57 12.71
CA ALA A 129 -0.52 -9.96 12.72
C ALA A 129 0.63 -10.98 12.50
N LEU A 130 1.65 -10.63 11.72
CA LEU A 130 2.84 -11.49 11.52
C LEU A 130 3.63 -11.75 12.81
N SER A 131 3.46 -10.95 13.85
CA SER A 131 4.07 -11.23 15.15
C SER A 131 3.60 -12.56 15.74
N THR A 132 2.41 -13.03 15.36
CA THR A 132 1.82 -14.29 15.81
C THR A 132 2.11 -15.47 14.89
N ALA A 133 2.92 -15.26 13.84
CA ALA A 133 3.24 -16.31 12.88
C ALA A 133 3.89 -17.54 13.55
N PRO A 134 3.53 -18.76 13.12
CA PRO A 134 4.23 -19.96 13.54
C PRO A 134 5.69 -19.97 13.07
N PRO A 135 6.55 -20.81 13.66
CA PRO A 135 7.92 -20.98 13.22
C PRO A 135 8.01 -21.37 11.73
N ALA A 136 9.10 -20.98 11.07
CA ALA A 136 9.31 -21.25 9.63
C ALA A 136 9.26 -22.73 9.23
N SER A 137 9.49 -23.64 10.19
CA SER A 137 9.32 -25.08 10.00
C SER A 137 7.89 -25.47 9.64
N ASP A 138 6.91 -24.71 10.10
CA ASP A 138 5.48 -25.04 10.04
C ASP A 138 4.75 -24.25 8.94
N TRP A 139 5.50 -23.48 8.15
CA TRP A 139 4.95 -22.68 7.06
C TRP A 139 4.38 -23.53 5.94
N VAL A 140 3.27 -23.11 5.37
CA VAL A 140 2.60 -23.83 4.29
C VAL A 140 3.25 -23.52 2.95
N ALA A 141 3.31 -24.51 2.07
CA ALA A 141 3.68 -24.28 0.67
C ALA A 141 2.51 -23.60 -0.06
N LEU A 142 2.84 -22.57 -0.84
CA LEU A 142 1.86 -21.74 -1.51
C LEU A 142 1.59 -22.24 -2.93
N ASP A 143 0.31 -22.23 -3.31
CA ASP A 143 -0.05 -22.34 -4.71
C ASP A 143 0.26 -21.03 -5.48
N ARG A 144 0.00 -21.02 -6.77
CA ARG A 144 0.24 -19.85 -7.63
C ARG A 144 -0.56 -18.60 -7.22
N GLN A 145 -1.81 -18.74 -6.81
CA GLN A 145 -2.67 -17.61 -6.43
C GLN A 145 -2.26 -17.04 -5.07
N GLN A 146 -2.00 -17.93 -4.12
CA GLN A 146 -1.50 -17.60 -2.79
C GLN A 146 -0.13 -16.90 -2.86
N ALA A 147 0.79 -17.41 -3.69
CA ALA A 147 2.07 -16.78 -3.94
C ALA A 147 1.92 -15.36 -4.52
N ALA A 148 0.98 -15.16 -5.45
CA ALA A 148 0.68 -13.82 -6.00
C ALA A 148 0.10 -12.87 -4.94
N ALA A 149 -0.81 -13.35 -4.08
CA ALA A 149 -1.38 -12.56 -3.00
C ALA A 149 -0.32 -12.13 -1.97
N TRP A 150 0.57 -13.05 -1.58
CA TRP A 150 1.70 -12.74 -0.72
C TRP A 150 2.69 -11.80 -1.41
N ASP A 151 2.93 -11.93 -2.72
CA ASP A 151 3.78 -11.00 -3.46
C ASP A 151 3.22 -9.57 -3.42
N ALA A 152 1.91 -9.40 -3.64
CA ALA A 152 1.23 -8.10 -3.53
C ALA A 152 1.25 -7.55 -2.10
N TYR A 153 1.12 -8.42 -1.10
CA TYR A 153 1.29 -8.04 0.31
C TYR A 153 2.69 -7.49 0.59
N LEU A 154 3.74 -8.19 0.15
CA LEU A 154 5.13 -7.75 0.33
C LEU A 154 5.41 -6.41 -0.37
N GLN A 155 4.82 -6.15 -1.54
CA GLN A 155 4.96 -4.87 -2.25
C GLN A 155 4.48 -3.66 -1.43
N THR A 156 3.56 -3.89 -0.49
CA THR A 156 3.04 -2.81 0.38
C THR A 156 4.09 -2.37 1.39
N TYR A 157 4.90 -3.31 1.90
CA TYR A 157 5.83 -3.07 3.02
C TYR A 157 7.32 -3.06 2.61
N MET A 158 7.65 -3.54 1.41
CA MET A 158 9.04 -3.70 0.97
C MET A 158 9.23 -3.11 -0.43
N THR A 159 10.41 -2.52 -0.68
CA THR A 159 10.75 -2.06 -2.03
C THR A 159 11.12 -3.25 -2.92
N VAL A 160 10.87 -3.13 -4.23
CA VAL A 160 11.14 -4.18 -5.22
C VAL A 160 12.60 -4.68 -5.18
N GLN A 161 13.57 -3.79 -4.92
CA GLN A 161 14.99 -4.13 -4.83
C GLN A 161 15.33 -5.07 -3.65
N THR A 162 14.44 -5.16 -2.66
CA THR A 162 14.68 -5.90 -1.41
C THR A 162 13.95 -7.23 -1.33
N ARG A 163 13.21 -7.67 -2.35
CA ARG A 163 12.37 -8.88 -2.24
C ARG A 163 12.60 -9.90 -3.35
N HIS A 164 12.54 -11.19 -3.00
CA HIS A 164 12.35 -12.24 -3.99
C HIS A 164 10.89 -12.28 -4.43
N ARG A 165 10.63 -12.43 -5.73
CA ARG A 165 9.26 -12.64 -6.21
C ARG A 165 8.82 -14.03 -5.78
N LEU A 166 7.73 -14.12 -5.03
CA LEU A 166 7.18 -15.40 -4.61
C LEU A 166 6.63 -16.15 -5.83
N GLN A 167 6.92 -17.45 -5.87
CA GLN A 167 6.43 -18.38 -6.88
C GLN A 167 5.67 -19.50 -6.18
N GLU A 168 4.95 -20.30 -6.96
CA GLU A 168 4.38 -21.56 -6.48
C GLU A 168 5.47 -22.42 -5.81
N GLY A 169 5.12 -23.03 -4.68
CA GLY A 169 6.04 -23.78 -3.82
C GLY A 169 6.83 -22.93 -2.83
N ALA A 170 6.78 -21.59 -2.91
CA ALA A 170 7.29 -20.73 -1.84
C ALA A 170 6.52 -20.99 -0.53
N ARG A 171 7.13 -20.69 0.61
CA ARG A 171 6.51 -20.94 1.93
C ARG A 171 6.15 -19.63 2.62
N ALA A 172 5.02 -19.63 3.32
CA ALA A 172 4.60 -18.52 4.18
C ALA A 172 3.86 -19.02 5.44
N PRO A 173 3.69 -18.17 6.47
CA PRO A 173 3.04 -18.54 7.72
C PRO A 173 1.64 -19.15 7.56
N TRP A 174 0.88 -18.66 6.58
CA TRP A 174 -0.49 -19.08 6.29
C TRP A 174 -0.73 -19.09 4.78
N ALA A 175 -1.79 -19.76 4.35
CA ALA A 175 -2.17 -19.83 2.93
C ALA A 175 -2.41 -18.44 2.33
N TRP A 176 -3.01 -17.54 3.11
CA TRP A 176 -3.32 -16.18 2.70
C TRP A 176 -2.67 -15.15 3.64
N PRO A 177 -2.23 -13.99 3.12
CA PRO A 177 -1.73 -12.92 3.96
C PRO A 177 -2.83 -12.36 4.87
N PRO A 178 -2.48 -11.74 6.01
CA PRO A 178 -3.45 -11.07 6.88
C PRO A 178 -4.29 -10.04 6.12
N ARG A 179 -5.56 -9.94 6.51
CA ARG A 179 -6.50 -8.94 6.01
C ARG A 179 -6.16 -7.55 6.55
N LYS A 180 -6.82 -6.51 6.03
CA LYS A 180 -6.53 -5.09 6.41
C LYS A 180 -6.71 -4.82 7.90
N ASP A 181 -7.63 -5.52 8.54
CA ASP A 181 -7.92 -5.44 9.98
C ASP A 181 -6.98 -6.30 10.85
N GLY A 182 -6.03 -7.02 10.24
CA GLY A 182 -5.14 -7.95 10.94
C GLY A 182 -5.73 -9.34 11.19
N SER A 183 -6.97 -9.60 10.77
CA SER A 183 -7.56 -10.94 10.86
C SER A 183 -6.92 -11.92 9.87
N LEU A 184 -6.86 -13.19 10.26
CA LEU A 184 -6.39 -14.28 9.43
C LEU A 184 -7.58 -14.93 8.72
N SER A 185 -7.43 -15.24 7.44
CA SER A 185 -8.42 -16.10 6.77
C SER A 185 -8.40 -17.48 7.43
N PRO A 186 -9.57 -18.12 7.64
CA PRO A 186 -9.60 -19.50 8.10
C PRO A 186 -8.79 -20.36 7.11
N ALA A 187 -7.95 -21.24 7.64
CA ALA A 187 -7.30 -22.24 6.82
C ALA A 187 -8.41 -23.09 6.21
N ALA A 188 -8.67 -22.92 4.92
CA ALA A 188 -9.63 -23.78 4.23
C ALA A 188 -9.18 -25.23 4.44
N PRO A 189 -10.05 -26.15 4.91
CA PRO A 189 -9.72 -27.56 4.86
C PRO A 189 -9.41 -27.94 3.40
N PRO A 190 -8.49 -28.89 3.17
CA PRO A 190 -8.15 -29.29 1.82
C PRO A 190 -9.38 -29.91 1.14
N GLY A 191 -10.01 -29.20 0.22
CA GLY A 191 -10.95 -29.79 -0.73
C GLY A 191 -12.30 -29.11 -0.98
N GLU A 192 -12.64 -27.98 -0.35
CA GLU A 192 -13.91 -27.30 -0.67
C GLU A 192 -13.66 -25.85 -1.10
N ILE A 193 -13.78 -25.63 -2.41
CA ILE A 193 -14.10 -24.32 -2.95
C ILE A 193 -15.51 -24.01 -2.45
N SER A 194 -15.64 -23.12 -1.47
CA SER A 194 -16.96 -22.58 -1.12
C SER A 194 -17.41 -21.71 -2.29
N ASP A 195 -18.60 -21.98 -2.82
CA ASP A 195 -19.23 -21.24 -3.91
C ASP A 195 -19.35 -19.72 -3.61
N ASP A 196 -19.23 -19.31 -2.34
CA ASP A 196 -19.24 -17.89 -1.92
C ASP A 196 -18.03 -17.08 -2.42
N ASP A 197 -16.86 -17.69 -2.66
CA ASP A 197 -15.67 -16.98 -3.16
C ASP A 197 -15.72 -16.75 -4.69
N ALA A 198 -16.56 -17.52 -5.41
CA ALA A 198 -16.78 -17.32 -6.84
C ALA A 198 -17.65 -16.08 -7.12
N ASP A 199 -18.63 -15.79 -6.25
CA ASP A 199 -19.53 -14.64 -6.39
C ASP A 199 -18.86 -13.30 -6.06
N ALA A 200 -17.85 -13.29 -5.18
CA ALA A 200 -17.05 -12.09 -4.92
C ALA A 200 -16.19 -11.69 -6.13
N LEU A 201 -15.71 -12.66 -6.92
CA LEU A 201 -14.89 -12.43 -8.12
C LEU A 201 -15.71 -12.23 -9.40
N ALA A 202 -16.97 -12.70 -9.45
CA ALA A 202 -17.88 -12.46 -10.57
C ALA A 202 -18.39 -11.01 -10.62
N ASN A 203 -18.55 -10.36 -9.46
CA ASN A 203 -19.09 -9.01 -9.37
C ASN A 203 -18.11 -7.86 -9.72
N GLU A 204 -16.81 -8.15 -9.92
CA GLU A 204 -15.81 -7.16 -10.36
C GLU A 204 -15.61 -7.10 -11.90
N ARG A 205 -16.33 -7.93 -12.69
CA ARG A 205 -16.24 -7.92 -14.17
C ARG A 205 -17.45 -7.35 -14.90
N LEU A 206 -18.42 -6.80 -14.16
CA LEU A 206 -19.62 -6.18 -14.73
C LEU A 206 -19.93 -4.86 -14.03
N ARG A 207 -19.03 -3.87 -14.17
CA ARG A 207 -19.37 -2.45 -14.13
C ARG A 207 -18.50 -1.68 -15.11
#